data_AF-A0A3D5WIK2-F1
#
_entry.id   AF-A0A3D5WIK2-F1
#
_cell.length_a   1.000
_cell.length_b   1.000
_cell.length_c   1.000
_cell.angle_alpha   90.00
_cell.angle_beta   90.00
_cell.angle_gamma   90.00
#
_symmetry.space_group_name_H-M   'P 1'
#
loop_
_entity.id
_entity.type
_entity.pdbx_description
1 polymer ?
#
loop_
_entity_poly.entity_id
_entity_poly.type
_entity_poly.pdbx_seq_one_letter_code
_entity_poly.pdbx_strand_id
1 'polypeptide(L)'
;PKILMLVEGAKMEIKLMEHLLSVYGISQSHQIVSYNTSIYDLYAHMFVDTDPDDVDLLQLLKERETDPAKKKLFDDRYSDILLVFDLDPQDS
;
A
#
# COMPACT_ATOMS: atom_id res chain seq x y z
N PRO A 1 -16.26 2.32 -6.79
CA PRO A 1 -15.45 1.47 -5.88
C PRO A 1 -14.10 2.13 -5.64
N LYS A 2 -13.60 2.14 -4.40
CA LYS A 2 -12.32 2.77 -4.05
C LYS A 2 -11.24 1.69 -4.00
N ILE A 3 -10.12 1.91 -4.67
CA ILE A 3 -8.99 0.98 -4.78
C ILE A 3 -7.83 1.58 -4.00
N LEU A 4 -7.22 0.80 -3.11
CA LEU A 4 -6.00 1.19 -2.41
C LEU A 4 -4.80 0.71 -3.23
N MET A 5 -3.85 1.60 -3.51
CA MET A 5 -2.58 1.26 -4.15
C MET A 5 -1.45 1.54 -3.16
N LEU A 6 -0.78 0.48 -2.74
CA LEU A 6 0.39 0.54 -1.88
C LEU A 6 1.64 0.53 -2.75
N VAL A 7 2.49 1.54 -2.58
CA VAL A 7 3.79 1.63 -3.24
C VAL A 7 4.92 1.47 -2.21
N GLU A 8 6.01 0.82 -2.60
CA GLU A 8 7.17 0.55 -1.73
C GLU A 8 7.77 1.82 -1.17
N GLY A 9 8.10 2.79 -2.03
CA GLY A 9 8.74 4.00 -1.56
C GLY A 9 9.04 5.05 -2.63
N ALA A 10 9.40 6.23 -2.12
CA ALA A 10 9.80 7.44 -2.85
C ALA A 10 8.67 8.29 -3.45
N LYS A 11 8.92 9.61 -3.42
CA LYS A 11 8.07 10.63 -4.06
C LYS A 11 7.93 10.44 -5.57
N MET A 12 8.84 9.69 -6.21
CA MET A 12 8.86 9.54 -7.66
C MET A 12 7.85 8.48 -8.14
N GLU A 13 7.74 7.34 -7.45
CA GLU A 13 6.71 6.33 -7.73
C GLU A 13 5.30 6.91 -7.57
N ILE A 14 5.07 7.62 -6.46
CA ILE A 14 3.78 8.28 -6.21
C ILE A 14 3.42 9.21 -7.36
N LYS A 15 4.35 10.09 -7.78
CA LYS A 15 4.12 11.02 -8.89
C LYS A 15 3.86 10.31 -10.21
N LEU A 16 4.58 9.22 -10.47
CA LEU A 16 4.39 8.41 -11.67
C LEU A 16 2.99 7.80 -11.68
N MET A 17 2.57 7.18 -10.57
CA MET A 17 1.24 6.58 -10.46
C MET A 17 0.13 7.63 -10.53
N GLU A 18 0.27 8.76 -9.84
CA GLU A 18 -0.65 9.89 -9.95
C GLU A 18 -0.79 10.36 -11.42
N HIS A 19 0.32 10.47 -12.14
CA HIS A 19 0.32 10.84 -13.55
C HIS A 19 -0.39 9.81 -14.42
N LEU A 20 -0.06 8.52 -14.27
CA LEU A 20 -0.68 7.44 -15.04
C LEU A 20 -2.19 7.37 -14.80
N LEU A 21 -2.62 7.39 -13.54
CA LEU A 21 -4.04 7.37 -13.19
C LEU A 21 -4.80 8.57 -13.77
N SER A 22 -4.14 9.73 -13.84
CA SER A 22 -4.69 10.94 -14.44
C SER A 22 -4.85 10.79 -15.95
N VAL A 23 -3.84 10.27 -16.64
CA VAL A 23 -3.87 10.00 -18.08
C VAL A 23 -5.00 9.04 -18.44
N TYR A 24 -5.24 8.01 -17.62
CA TYR A 24 -6.33 7.05 -17.83
C TYR A 24 -7.69 7.52 -17.29
N GLY A 25 -7.76 8.68 -16.62
CA GLY A 25 -9.01 9.24 -16.10
C GLY A 25 -9.60 8.50 -14.89
N ILE A 26 -8.78 7.76 -14.14
CA ILE A 26 -9.20 6.90 -13.02
C ILE A 26 -8.68 7.35 -11.65
N SER A 27 -8.07 8.53 -11.55
CA SER A 27 -7.50 9.04 -10.28
C SER A 27 -8.50 9.09 -9.13
N GLN A 28 -9.78 9.39 -9.38
CA GLN A 28 -10.77 9.54 -8.31
C GLN A 28 -11.14 8.24 -7.60
N SER A 29 -10.94 7.09 -8.25
CA SER A 29 -11.23 5.79 -7.67
C SER A 29 -10.03 5.17 -6.95
N HIS A 30 -8.86 5.79 -6.99
CA HIS A 30 -7.62 5.22 -6.48
C HIS A 30 -7.03 6.07 -5.36
N GLN A 31 -6.65 5.42 -4.26
CA GLN A 31 -5.89 6.03 -3.18
C GLN A 31 -4.48 5.47 -3.20
N ILE A 32 -3.50 6.32 -3.48
CA ILE A 32 -2.08 5.91 -3.41
C ILE A 32 -1.58 6.18 -1.99
N VAL A 33 -0.88 5.20 -1.40
CA VAL A 33 -0.20 5.32 -0.10
C VAL A 33 1.20 4.72 -0.21
N SER A 34 2.20 5.46 0.24
CA SER A 34 3.59 4.99 0.35
C SER A 34 3.76 4.21 1.65
N TYR A 35 4.13 2.94 1.54
CA TYR A 35 4.32 2.06 2.69
C TYR A 35 5.70 2.24 3.33
N ASN A 36 6.72 2.65 2.56
CA ASN A 36 8.11 2.84 3.02
C ASN A 36 8.74 1.59 3.63
N THR A 37 8.32 0.39 3.20
CA THR A 37 8.94 -0.89 3.59
C THR A 37 9.01 -1.79 2.37
N SER A 38 9.92 -2.76 2.36
CA SER A 38 10.04 -3.71 1.25
C SER A 38 8.84 -4.67 1.21
N ILE A 39 8.59 -5.29 0.04
CA ILE A 39 7.57 -6.35 -0.07
C ILE A 39 7.91 -7.55 0.82
N TYR A 40 9.21 -7.80 1.06
CA TYR A 40 9.69 -8.88 1.93
C TYR A 40 9.30 -8.66 3.39
N ASP A 41 9.39 -7.43 3.88
CA ASP A 41 8.93 -7.08 5.23
C ASP A 41 7.43 -7.31 5.36
N LEU A 42 6.65 -6.93 4.34
CA LEU A 42 5.21 -7.18 4.33
C LEU A 42 4.91 -8.68 4.35
N TYR A 43 5.60 -9.47 3.52
CA TYR A 43 5.43 -10.92 3.47
C TYR A 43 5.81 -11.60 4.78
N ALA A 44 6.90 -11.20 5.42
CA ALA A 44 7.28 -11.75 6.71
C ALA A 44 6.14 -11.62 7.74
N HIS A 45 5.53 -10.44 7.81
CA HIS A 45 4.43 -10.19 8.75
C HIS A 45 3.13 -10.92 8.37
N MET A 46 2.86 -11.09 7.08
CA MET A 46 1.66 -11.78 6.63
C MET A 46 1.76 -13.31 6.71
N PHE A 47 2.95 -13.88 6.50
CA PHE A 47 3.10 -15.33 6.28
C PHE A 47 3.99 -16.05 7.29
N VAL A 48 4.86 -15.34 8.03
CA VAL A 48 5.76 -15.96 9.01
C VAL A 48 5.16 -15.88 10.41
N ASP A 49 4.56 -14.73 10.74
CA ASP A 49 4.04 -14.48 12.09
C ASP A 49 2.54 -14.84 12.24
N THR A 50 1.81 -15.05 11.14
CA THR A 50 0.35 -15.25 11.13
C THR A 50 -0.10 -16.19 10.00
N ASP A 51 -1.27 -16.83 10.15
CA ASP A 51 -1.93 -17.55 9.04
C ASP A 51 -2.43 -16.53 8.00
N PRO A 52 -2.04 -16.63 6.72
CA PRO A 52 -2.39 -15.65 5.68
C PRO A 52 -3.90 -15.44 5.51
N ASP A 53 -4.72 -16.46 5.76
CA ASP A 53 -6.18 -16.37 5.62
C ASP A 53 -6.81 -15.54 6.76
N ASP A 54 -6.10 -15.36 7.87
CA ASP A 54 -6.52 -14.57 9.03
C ASP A 54 -5.96 -13.13 9.02
N VAL A 55 -5.09 -12.79 8.06
CA VAL A 55 -4.47 -11.46 8.02
C VAL A 55 -5.41 -10.42 7.41
N ASP A 56 -5.89 -9.52 8.26
CA ASP A 56 -6.45 -8.25 7.81
C ASP A 56 -5.31 -7.28 7.45
N LEU A 57 -5.02 -7.19 6.15
CA LEU A 57 -3.98 -6.30 5.62
C LEU A 57 -4.22 -4.83 6.02
N LEU A 58 -5.45 -4.32 6.02
CA LEU A 58 -5.72 -2.93 6.39
C LEU A 58 -5.43 -2.68 7.87
N GLN A 59 -5.80 -3.64 8.73
CA GLN A 59 -5.48 -3.58 10.14
C GLN A 59 -3.96 -3.59 10.38
N LEU A 60 -3.23 -4.50 9.71
CA LEU A 60 -1.77 -4.57 9.79
C LEU A 60 -1.11 -3.25 9.39
N LEU A 61 -1.52 -2.66 8.28
CA LEU A 61 -1.00 -1.36 7.80
C LEU A 61 -1.30 -0.24 8.81
N LYS A 62 -2.49 -0.25 9.40
CA LYS A 62 -2.92 0.74 10.40
C LYS A 62 -2.12 0.66 11.70
N GLU A 63 -1.79 -0.54 12.15
CA GLU A 63 -0.99 -0.75 13.36
C GLU A 63 0.44 -0.22 13.19
N ARG A 64 1.04 -0.41 12.02
CA ARG A 64 2.42 0.01 11.70
C ARG A 64 2.55 1.49 11.35
N GLU A 65 1.52 2.10 10.77
CA GLU A 65 1.55 3.53 10.46
C GLU A 65 1.68 4.36 11.73
N THR A 66 2.57 5.35 11.74
CA THR A 66 2.78 6.23 12.91
C THR A 66 2.05 7.56 12.74
N ASP A 67 1.80 7.98 11.50
CA ASP A 67 1.07 9.20 11.18
C ASP A 67 -0.45 9.00 11.38
N PRO A 68 -1.09 9.70 12.34
CA PRO A 68 -2.52 9.59 12.60
C PRO A 68 -3.39 9.98 11.41
N ALA A 69 -2.93 10.87 10.53
CA ALA A 69 -3.67 11.26 9.33
C ALA A 69 -3.70 10.13 8.30
N LYS A 70 -2.59 9.40 8.15
CA LYS A 70 -2.50 8.24 7.27
C LYS A 70 -3.20 7.01 7.84
N LYS A 71 -3.18 6.82 9.16
CA LYS A 71 -3.95 5.73 9.82
C LYS A 71 -5.43 5.75 9.41
N LYS A 72 -6.02 6.95 9.31
CA LYS A 72 -7.43 7.12 8.89
C LYS A 72 -7.69 6.64 7.46
N LEU A 73 -6.68 6.58 6.59
CA LEU A 73 -6.84 6.07 5.23
C LEU A 73 -7.14 4.57 5.25
N PHE A 74 -6.63 3.82 6.24
CA PHE A 74 -6.86 2.39 6.39
C PHE A 74 -8.18 2.04 7.08
N ASP A 75 -8.89 3.03 7.63
CA ASP A 75 -10.26 2.87 8.15
C ASP A 75 -11.33 2.93 7.05
N ASP A 76 -10.94 3.27 5.82
CA ASP A 76 -11.86 3.37 4.69
C ASP A 76 -12.16 2.00 4.07
N ARG A 77 -13.26 1.91 3.32
CA ARG A 77 -13.64 0.68 2.61
C ARG A 77 -13.07 0.69 1.21
N TYR A 78 -12.17 -0.25 0.95
CA TYR A 78 -11.62 -0.51 -0.37
C TYR A 78 -12.27 -1.74 -0.99
N SER A 79 -12.56 -1.69 -2.29
CA SER A 79 -12.99 -2.86 -3.04
C SER A 79 -11.82 -3.79 -3.34
N ASP A 80 -10.64 -3.20 -3.56
CA ASP A 80 -9.45 -3.89 -4.01
C ASP A 80 -8.21 -3.21 -3.41
N ILE A 81 -7.16 -4.00 -3.17
CA ILE A 81 -5.86 -3.52 -2.74
C ILE A 81 -4.83 -3.99 -3.77
N LEU A 82 -4.11 -3.05 -4.37
CA LEU A 82 -3.02 -3.27 -5.30
C LEU A 82 -1.69 -3.04 -4.59
N LEU A 83 -0.83 -4.05 -4.61
CA LEU A 83 0.54 -3.97 -4.11
C LEU A 83 1.46 -3.73 -5.30
N VAL A 84 2.17 -2.60 -5.29
CA VAL A 84 3.13 -2.22 -6.34
C VAL A 84 4.48 -2.03 -5.65
N PHE A 85 5.33 -3.04 -5.76
CA PHE A 85 6.65 -3.04 -5.13
C PHE A 85 7.68 -3.48 -6.17
N ASP A 86 8.91 -3.02 -5.99
CA ASP A 86 10.02 -3.53 -6.78
C ASP A 86 10.29 -4.99 -6.36
N LEU A 87 10.69 -5.82 -7.33
CA LEU A 87 11.00 -7.23 -7.08
C LEU A 87 12.33 -7.37 -6.32
N ASP A 88 13.27 -6.50 -6.64
CA ASP A 88 14.56 -6.43 -5.98
C ASP A 88 14.42 -5.56 -4.72
N PRO A 89 14.85 -6.04 -3.54
CA PRO A 89 14.87 -5.18 -2.35
C PRO A 89 15.70 -3.94 -2.67
N GLN A 90 15.16 -2.75 -2.40
CA GLN A 90 15.94 -1.51 -2.44
C GLN A 90 17.22 -1.76 -1.64
N ASP A 91 18.36 -1.66 -2.33
CA ASP A 91 19.72 -2.05 -1.94
C ASP A 91 20.01 -2.28 -0.43
N SER A 92 20.76 -3.36 -0.17
CA SER A 92 21.33 -3.76 1.14
C SER A 92 22.05 -2.63 1.89
#